data_AF-A0A426X506-F1
#
_entry.id   AF-A0A426X506-F1
#
_cell.length_a   1.000
_cell.length_b   1.000
_cell.length_c   1.000
_cell.angle_alpha   90.00
_cell.angle_beta   90.00
_cell.angle_gamma   90.00
#
_symmetry.space_group_name_H-M   'P 1'
#
loop_
_entity.id
_entity.type
_entity.pdbx_description
1 polymer ?
#
loop_
_entity_poly.entity_id
_entity_poly.type
_entity_poly.pdbx_seq_one_letter_code
_entity_poly.pdbx_strand_id
1 'polypeptide(L)'
;MVKYHGESSKMGQAGPLLQAAVGGLQVQTRSQITRAERDSEQDEHEVGYSPRGEEAPSGVPTGKKGHRERLTMVKTRLDVLEATVEELYQGQGRLLGVESLQEEAESQIEKVESLIDQLIEDTKDFVRHLHEVMVELTTKVMVLTRTLDAGGNNTRVAPP
;
A
#
# COMPACT_ATOMS: atom_id res chain seq x y z
N MET A 1 6.00 -45.25 -37.40
CA MET A 1 7.22 -45.31 -36.57
C MET A 1 7.81 -43.91 -36.47
N VAL A 2 7.61 -43.24 -35.34
CA VAL A 2 8.20 -41.92 -35.06
C VAL A 2 8.95 -42.06 -33.73
N LYS A 3 10.28 -41.89 -33.78
CA LYS A 3 11.17 -41.94 -32.62
C LYS A 3 11.15 -40.57 -31.95
N TYR A 4 10.69 -40.48 -30.71
CA TYR A 4 10.98 -39.34 -29.84
C TYR A 4 12.04 -39.77 -28.83
N HIS A 5 13.21 -39.17 -28.95
CA HIS A 5 14.34 -39.37 -28.08
C HIS A 5 14.06 -38.63 -26.77
N GLY A 6 13.97 -39.39 -25.68
CA GLY A 6 13.97 -38.84 -24.33
C GLY A 6 15.40 -38.54 -23.89
N GLU A 7 15.58 -37.39 -23.26
CA GLU A 7 16.73 -37.10 -22.41
C GLU A 7 16.23 -36.47 -21.11
N SER A 8 16.24 -37.30 -20.07
CA SER A 8 16.20 -36.91 -18.67
C SER A 8 17.60 -36.45 -18.24
N SER A 9 17.74 -35.22 -17.74
CA SER A 9 18.90 -34.86 -16.92
C SER A 9 18.45 -34.45 -15.53
N LYS A 10 18.91 -35.25 -14.57
CA LYS A 10 18.58 -35.30 -13.15
C LYS A 10 19.79 -34.77 -12.40
N MET A 11 19.69 -33.56 -11.84
CA MET A 11 20.58 -33.00 -10.81
C MET A 11 19.84 -31.76 -10.29
N GLY A 12 19.58 -31.49 -9.02
CA GLY A 12 19.98 -32.06 -7.75
C GLY A 12 19.80 -30.94 -6.72
N GLN A 13 18.99 -31.19 -5.69
CA GLN A 13 18.97 -30.52 -4.38
C GLN A 13 18.47 -29.07 -4.22
N ALA A 14 17.30 -28.98 -3.57
CA ALA A 14 17.03 -28.22 -2.34
C ALA A 14 17.56 -26.78 -2.25
N GLY A 15 16.73 -25.83 -2.72
CA GLY A 15 16.80 -24.45 -2.25
C GLY A 15 16.15 -24.31 -0.87
N PRO A 16 16.82 -23.73 0.14
CA PRO A 16 16.20 -23.46 1.43
C PRO A 16 15.30 -22.22 1.38
N LEU A 17 14.08 -22.42 1.88
CA LEU A 17 13.24 -21.57 2.73
C LEU A 17 12.94 -20.11 2.31
N LEU A 18 11.63 -19.86 2.18
CA LEU A 18 10.97 -18.58 2.29
C LEU A 18 11.57 -17.74 3.43
N GLN A 19 12.15 -16.59 3.09
CA GLN A 19 12.42 -15.52 4.04
C GLN A 19 11.67 -14.27 3.59
N ALA A 20 10.52 -14.05 4.24
CA ALA A 20 9.88 -12.76 4.29
C ALA A 20 10.81 -11.77 5.03
N ALA A 21 11.01 -10.57 4.47
CA ALA A 21 11.59 -9.44 5.18
C ALA A 21 10.84 -8.18 4.80
N VAL A 22 10.08 -7.67 5.77
CA VAL A 22 9.56 -6.30 5.84
C VAL A 22 10.74 -5.33 5.98
N GLY A 23 10.69 -4.23 5.23
CA GLY A 23 11.24 -2.94 5.67
C GLY A 23 12.63 -2.56 5.16
N GLY A 24 12.68 -1.44 4.44
CA GLY A 24 13.64 -0.37 4.72
C GLY A 24 15.05 -0.47 4.13
N LEU A 25 15.26 0.27 3.04
CA LEU A 25 16.37 1.20 2.82
C LEU A 25 17.77 0.76 3.32
N GLN A 26 18.60 0.23 2.43
CA GLN A 26 20.04 0.14 2.65
C GLN A 26 20.78 1.09 1.70
N VAL A 27 21.03 2.31 2.19
CA VAL A 27 21.98 3.27 1.61
C VAL A 27 23.32 3.05 2.31
N GLN A 28 24.30 2.56 1.56
CA GLN A 28 25.66 2.38 2.03
C GLN A 28 26.54 3.53 1.52
N THR A 29 26.81 4.50 2.39
CA THR A 29 27.95 5.41 2.19
C THR A 29 28.72 5.56 3.49
N ARG A 30 29.82 4.82 3.54
CA ARG A 30 30.86 4.76 4.57
C ARG A 30 31.48 6.15 4.77
N SER A 31 31.18 6.82 5.88
CA SER A 31 31.95 7.96 6.38
C SER A 31 32.48 7.64 7.76
N GLN A 32 33.78 7.35 7.86
CA GLN A 32 34.56 7.41 9.09
C GLN A 32 36.04 7.40 8.72
N ILE A 33 36.67 8.58 8.72
CA ILE A 33 38.05 8.71 9.18
C ILE A 33 38.10 9.90 10.14
N THR A 34 38.26 9.50 11.38
CA THR A 34 38.66 10.19 12.60
C THR A 34 39.87 11.10 12.39
N ARG A 35 39.85 12.31 12.98
CA ARG A 35 40.79 12.76 14.05
C ARG A 35 40.92 14.28 14.09
N ALA A 36 40.73 14.84 15.28
CA ALA A 36 40.83 16.24 15.62
C ALA A 36 42.27 16.69 15.98
N GLU A 37 42.45 18.01 15.87
CA GLU A 37 43.53 18.89 16.39
C GLU A 37 44.93 18.81 15.74
N ARG A 38 45.37 19.92 15.12
CA ARG A 38 46.27 20.90 15.75
C ARG A 38 46.71 22.00 14.76
N ASP A 39 46.85 23.20 15.31
CA ASP A 39 47.43 24.41 14.72
C ASP A 39 48.85 24.19 14.16
N SER A 40 49.18 24.83 13.04
CA SER A 40 50.42 25.62 12.89
C SER A 40 50.55 26.20 11.48
N GLU A 41 50.64 27.52 11.47
CA GLU A 41 51.13 28.41 10.43
C GLU A 41 52.61 28.15 10.15
N GLN A 42 52.94 27.55 9.00
CA GLN A 42 54.27 27.46 8.38
C GLN A 42 54.02 27.07 6.92
N ASP A 43 54.70 27.54 5.90
CA ASP A 43 55.77 28.51 5.68
C ASP A 43 55.83 28.60 4.15
N GLU A 44 56.17 29.77 3.63
CA GLU A 44 56.22 30.00 2.19
C GLU A 44 57.43 29.30 1.56
N HIS A 45 57.35 29.10 0.24
CA HIS A 45 58.39 28.58 -0.68
C HIS A 45 58.30 27.06 -0.95
N GLU A 46 58.39 26.56 -2.18
CA GLU A 46 59.16 27.06 -3.32
C GLU A 46 58.61 26.49 -4.64
N VAL A 47 58.90 27.24 -5.69
CA VAL A 47 58.76 27.00 -7.14
C VAL A 47 58.90 25.54 -7.60
N GLY A 48 57.98 25.07 -8.45
CA GLY A 48 58.15 23.84 -9.23
C GLY A 48 57.12 23.69 -10.36
N TYR A 49 57.55 23.88 -11.61
CA TYR A 49 56.72 23.76 -12.81
C TYR A 49 56.33 22.30 -13.14
N SER A 50 55.00 22.04 -13.23
CA SER A 50 54.23 21.21 -14.21
C SER A 50 54.56 19.70 -14.40
N PRO A 51 53.71 18.84 -15.06
CA PRO A 51 52.45 19.07 -15.78
C PRO A 51 51.31 18.00 -15.60
N ARG A 52 50.07 18.39 -15.96
CA ARG A 52 49.02 17.54 -16.58
C ARG A 52 48.45 16.33 -15.79
N GLY A 53 47.16 16.44 -15.44
CA GLY A 53 46.31 15.28 -15.17
C GLY A 53 44.95 15.65 -14.60
N GLU A 54 43.91 15.43 -15.40
CA GLU A 54 42.51 15.29 -14.98
C GLU A 54 41.68 16.58 -14.84
N GLU A 55 41.07 16.95 -15.97
CA GLU A 55 40.01 17.96 -16.06
C GLU A 55 38.77 17.51 -15.28
N ALA A 56 38.53 18.15 -14.13
CA ALA A 56 37.24 18.13 -13.47
C ALA A 56 36.16 18.73 -14.39
N PRO A 57 34.97 18.12 -14.55
CA PRO A 57 33.88 18.76 -15.28
C PRO A 57 33.18 19.75 -14.33
N SER A 58 33.79 20.91 -14.10
CA SER A 58 33.13 22.03 -13.40
C SER A 58 33.48 23.37 -14.04
N GLY A 59 33.49 23.41 -15.36
CA GLY A 59 33.54 24.67 -16.09
C GLY A 59 32.15 25.31 -16.14
N VAL A 60 31.86 26.23 -15.22
CA VAL A 60 30.92 27.32 -15.55
C VAL A 60 31.42 27.92 -16.87
N PRO A 61 30.60 28.03 -17.94
CA PRO A 61 31.08 28.46 -19.24
C PRO A 61 31.32 29.97 -19.22
N THR A 62 32.48 30.38 -18.71
CA THR A 62 32.93 31.78 -18.64
C THR A 62 33.59 32.24 -19.95
N GLY A 63 33.49 31.45 -21.03
CA GLY A 63 33.91 31.80 -22.39
C GLY A 63 32.72 31.79 -23.34
N LYS A 64 32.64 32.77 -24.26
CA LYS A 64 31.57 32.86 -25.29
C LYS A 64 31.50 31.55 -26.09
N LYS A 65 30.59 30.65 -25.69
CA LYS A 65 30.34 29.37 -26.33
C LYS A 65 29.98 29.59 -27.81
N GLY A 66 30.66 28.87 -28.70
CA GLY A 66 30.48 29.03 -30.15
C GLY A 66 29.04 28.71 -30.59
N HIS A 67 28.60 29.29 -31.71
CA HIS A 67 27.22 29.15 -32.20
C HIS A 67 26.82 27.68 -32.42
N ARG A 68 27.71 26.86 -32.98
CA ARG A 68 27.51 25.42 -33.19
C ARG A 68 27.25 24.68 -31.87
N GLU A 69 27.99 25.01 -30.83
CA GLU A 69 27.91 24.34 -29.55
C GLU A 69 26.67 24.77 -28.74
N ARG A 70 26.22 26.02 -28.92
CA ARG A 70 24.92 26.49 -28.44
C ARG A 70 23.77 25.78 -29.15
N LEU A 71 23.88 25.58 -30.47
CA LEU A 71 22.88 24.85 -31.26
C LEU A 71 22.79 23.38 -30.85
N THR A 72 23.91 22.69 -30.66
CA THR A 72 23.91 21.29 -30.18
C THR A 72 23.23 21.17 -28.82
N MET A 73 23.47 22.12 -27.90
CA MET A 73 22.82 22.12 -26.59
C MET A 73 21.31 22.41 -26.65
N VAL A 74 20.86 23.25 -27.60
CA VAL A 74 19.43 23.49 -27.82
C VAL A 74 18.77 22.27 -28.45
N LYS A 75 19.45 21.60 -29.38
CA LYS A 75 18.97 20.36 -30.02
C LYS A 75 18.71 19.26 -28.99
N THR A 76 19.69 18.98 -28.13
CA THR A 76 19.51 17.97 -27.07
C THR A 76 18.42 18.34 -26.07
N ARG A 77 18.27 19.63 -25.74
CA ARG A 77 17.17 20.11 -24.90
C ARG A 77 15.80 19.95 -25.56
N LEU A 78 15.72 20.12 -26.88
CA LEU A 78 14.50 19.88 -27.65
C LEU A 78 14.16 18.38 -27.69
N ASP A 79 15.14 17.51 -27.92
CA ASP A 79 14.92 16.06 -27.94
C ASP A 79 14.43 15.55 -26.56
N VAL A 80 14.97 16.10 -25.46
CA VAL A 80 14.48 15.81 -24.09
C VAL A 80 13.06 16.36 -23.89
N LEU A 81 12.76 17.56 -24.38
CA LEU A 81 11.42 18.17 -24.25
C LEU A 81 10.37 17.38 -25.05
N GLU A 82 10.73 16.90 -26.23
CA GLU A 82 9.88 16.05 -27.07
C GLU A 82 9.53 14.74 -26.34
N ALA A 83 10.55 14.07 -25.78
CA ALA A 83 10.35 12.84 -25.01
C ALA A 83 9.47 13.06 -23.76
N THR A 84 9.64 14.16 -23.03
CA THR A 84 8.82 14.43 -21.83
C THR A 84 7.37 14.75 -22.17
N VAL A 85 7.12 15.45 -23.28
CA VAL A 85 5.76 15.71 -23.75
C VAL A 85 5.07 14.42 -24.19
N GLU A 86 5.75 13.54 -24.93
CA GLU A 86 5.21 12.23 -25.28
C GLU A 86 4.88 11.39 -24.04
N GLU A 87 5.74 11.39 -23.02
CA GLU A 87 5.49 10.70 -21.76
C GLU A 87 4.26 11.26 -21.03
N LEU A 88 4.08 12.59 -21.03
CA LEU A 88 2.90 13.25 -20.44
C LEU A 88 1.61 12.83 -21.15
N TYR A 89 1.58 12.80 -22.48
CA TYR A 89 0.41 12.35 -23.24
C TYR A 89 0.08 10.89 -22.99
N GLN A 90 1.10 10.02 -22.93
CA GLN A 90 0.88 8.61 -22.57
C GLN A 90 0.41 8.45 -21.12
N GLY A 91 0.93 9.28 -20.21
CA GLY A 91 0.51 9.33 -18.81
C GLY A 91 -0.95 9.71 -18.65
N GLN A 92 -1.43 10.65 -19.46
CA GLN A 92 -2.82 11.11 -19.42
C GLN A 92 -3.82 10.01 -19.76
N GLY A 93 -3.53 9.16 -20.76
CA GLY A 93 -4.39 8.00 -21.08
C GLY A 93 -4.46 6.97 -19.95
N ARG A 94 -3.36 6.79 -19.19
CA ARG A 94 -3.35 5.93 -18.01
C ARG A 94 -4.15 6.52 -16.86
N LEU A 95 -4.06 7.84 -16.64
CA LEU A 95 -4.83 8.55 -15.62
C LEU A 95 -6.33 8.45 -15.86
N LEU A 96 -6.78 8.66 -17.10
CA LEU A 96 -8.20 8.54 -17.45
C LEU A 96 -8.75 7.13 -17.15
N GLY A 97 -7.94 6.09 -17.42
CA GLY A 97 -8.31 4.71 -17.06
C GLY A 97 -8.43 4.51 -15.55
N VAL A 98 -7.52 5.08 -14.77
CA VAL A 98 -7.57 5.04 -13.29
C VAL A 98 -8.77 5.81 -12.76
N GLU A 99 -9.08 6.98 -13.30
CA GLU A 99 -10.25 7.78 -12.94
C GLU A 99 -11.54 6.98 -13.15
N SER A 100 -11.69 6.29 -14.29
CA SER A 100 -12.86 5.45 -14.55
C SER A 100 -13.00 4.27 -13.58
N LEU A 101 -11.89 3.64 -13.22
CA LEU A 101 -11.87 2.55 -12.23
C LEU A 101 -12.21 3.06 -10.82
N GLN A 102 -11.77 4.28 -10.50
CA GLN A 102 -12.09 4.92 -9.24
C GLN A 102 -13.59 5.25 -9.15
N GLU A 103 -14.16 5.88 -10.17
CA GLU A 103 -15.60 6.16 -10.23
C GLU A 103 -16.44 4.88 -10.12
N GLU A 104 -16.04 3.80 -10.80
CA GLU A 104 -16.71 2.50 -10.68
C GLU A 104 -16.62 1.95 -9.24
N ALA A 105 -15.44 1.99 -8.62
CA ALA A 105 -15.26 1.56 -7.24
C ALA A 105 -16.12 2.38 -6.25
N GLU A 106 -16.20 3.69 -6.42
CA GLU A 106 -17.05 4.57 -5.61
C GLU A 106 -18.54 4.19 -5.73
N SER A 107 -19.03 3.96 -6.96
CA SER A 107 -20.42 3.53 -7.17
C SER A 107 -20.74 2.16 -6.54
N GLN A 108 -19.77 1.24 -6.54
CA GLN A 108 -19.93 -0.06 -5.89
C GLN A 108 -19.95 0.07 -4.37
N ILE A 109 -19.13 0.98 -3.81
CA ILE A 109 -19.13 1.27 -2.36
C ILE A 109 -20.48 1.85 -1.95
N GLU A 110 -21.00 2.85 -2.66
CA GLU A 110 -22.31 3.45 -2.36
C GLU A 110 -23.43 2.39 -2.37
N LYS A 111 -23.40 1.46 -3.34
CA LYS A 111 -24.34 0.34 -3.37
C LYS A 111 -24.22 -0.54 -2.13
N VAL A 112 -23.01 -0.88 -1.71
CA VAL A 112 -22.78 -1.69 -0.49
C VAL A 112 -23.27 -0.96 0.75
N GLU A 113 -23.02 0.34 0.86
CA GLU A 113 -23.52 1.16 1.97
C GLU A 113 -25.04 1.12 2.06
N SER A 114 -25.75 1.28 0.93
CA SER A 114 -27.22 1.19 0.92
C SER A 114 -27.76 -0.18 1.36
N LEU A 115 -27.04 -1.27 1.04
CA LEU A 115 -27.40 -2.62 1.49
C LEU A 115 -27.18 -2.80 2.98
N ILE A 116 -26.11 -2.20 3.52
CA ILE A 116 -25.83 -2.20 4.95
C ILE A 116 -26.92 -1.44 5.71
N ASP A 117 -27.32 -0.27 5.22
CA ASP A 117 -28.40 0.52 5.84
C ASP A 117 -29.72 -0.26 5.87
N GLN A 118 -30.07 -0.90 4.76
CA GLN A 118 -31.26 -1.77 4.71
C GLN A 118 -31.16 -2.94 5.70
N LEU A 119 -30.00 -3.62 5.75
CA LEU A 119 -29.78 -4.74 6.66
C LEU A 119 -29.89 -4.31 8.14
N ILE A 120 -29.43 -3.10 8.46
CA ILE A 120 -29.54 -2.53 9.81
C ILE A 120 -31.00 -2.32 10.19
N GLU A 121 -31.81 -1.73 9.30
CA GLU A 121 -33.24 -1.53 9.56
C GLU A 121 -33.99 -2.87 9.66
N ASP A 122 -33.74 -3.80 8.76
CA ASP A 122 -34.33 -5.14 8.80
C ASP A 122 -34.00 -5.86 10.12
N THR A 123 -32.76 -5.71 10.60
CA THR A 123 -32.33 -6.29 11.87
C THR A 123 -33.05 -5.63 13.06
N LYS A 124 -33.21 -4.30 13.07
CA LYS A 124 -33.98 -3.59 14.11
C LYS A 124 -35.44 -4.06 14.15
N ASP A 125 -36.04 -4.24 12.97
CA ASP A 125 -37.40 -4.73 12.83
C ASP A 125 -37.56 -6.16 13.33
N PHE A 126 -36.62 -7.05 12.98
CA PHE A 126 -36.61 -8.43 13.46
C PHE A 126 -36.43 -8.50 14.99
N VAL A 127 -35.51 -7.74 15.55
CA VAL A 127 -35.28 -7.68 17.01
C VAL A 127 -36.53 -7.16 17.73
N ARG A 128 -37.19 -6.14 17.19
CA ARG A 128 -38.45 -5.61 17.75
C ARG A 128 -39.54 -6.67 17.74
N HIS A 129 -39.69 -7.39 16.64
CA HIS A 129 -40.68 -8.47 16.52
C HIS A 129 -40.40 -9.61 17.51
N LEU A 130 -39.14 -10.04 17.64
CA LEU A 130 -38.76 -11.05 18.63
C LEU A 130 -39.07 -10.62 20.06
N HIS A 131 -38.80 -9.35 20.40
CA HIS A 131 -39.14 -8.82 21.72
C HIS A 131 -40.64 -8.90 21.99
N GLU A 132 -41.49 -8.53 21.01
CA GLU A 132 -42.94 -8.63 21.12
C GLU A 132 -43.40 -10.08 21.36
N VAL A 133 -42.90 -11.03 20.57
CA VAL A 133 -43.21 -12.47 20.73
C VAL A 133 -42.78 -12.98 22.11
N MET A 134 -41.61 -12.57 22.60
CA MET A 134 -41.10 -12.97 23.92
C MET A 134 -41.94 -12.41 25.08
N VAL A 135 -42.40 -11.16 24.97
CA VAL A 135 -43.31 -10.55 25.93
C VAL A 135 -44.65 -11.29 25.94
N GLU A 136 -45.23 -11.56 24.77
CA GLU A 136 -46.49 -12.31 24.65
C GLU A 136 -46.37 -13.71 25.27
N LEU A 137 -45.31 -14.45 24.94
CA LEU A 137 -45.06 -15.77 25.50
C LEU A 137 -44.93 -15.71 27.03
N THR A 138 -44.18 -14.74 27.55
CA THR A 138 -43.97 -14.58 28.99
C THR A 138 -45.29 -14.28 29.71
N THR A 139 -46.13 -13.40 29.16
CA THR A 139 -47.44 -13.12 29.75
C THR A 139 -48.34 -14.36 29.75
N LYS A 140 -48.36 -15.16 28.67
CA LYS A 140 -49.12 -16.42 28.59
C LYS A 140 -48.63 -17.44 29.62
N VAL A 141 -47.31 -17.59 29.77
CA VAL A 141 -46.72 -18.48 30.78
C VAL A 141 -47.12 -18.03 32.19
N MET A 142 -47.01 -16.74 32.51
CA MET A 142 -47.41 -16.22 33.83
C MET A 142 -48.88 -16.48 34.14
N VAL A 143 -49.78 -16.33 33.15
CA VAL A 143 -51.20 -16.63 33.33
C VAL A 143 -51.40 -18.13 33.58
N LEU A 144 -50.76 -19.00 32.79
CA LEU A 144 -50.84 -20.45 32.96
C LEU A 144 -50.37 -20.87 34.37
N THR A 145 -49.22 -20.38 34.82
CA THR A 145 -48.69 -20.68 36.16
C THR A 145 -49.67 -20.26 37.26
N ARG A 146 -50.26 -19.06 37.17
CA ARG A 146 -51.27 -18.60 38.14
C ARG A 146 -52.52 -19.49 38.16
N THR A 147 -52.97 -19.98 36.99
CA THR A 147 -54.12 -20.88 36.93
C THR A 147 -53.83 -22.28 37.47
N LEU A 148 -52.60 -22.78 37.32
CA LEU A 148 -52.18 -24.07 37.88
C LEU A 148 -52.05 -24.00 39.41
N ASP A 149 -51.45 -22.94 39.94
CA ASP A 149 -51.26 -22.77 41.39
C ASP A 149 -52.58 -22.58 42.15
N ALA A 150 -53.62 -22.02 41.52
CA ALA A 150 -54.95 -21.86 42.12
C ALA A 150 -55.82 -23.14 42.08
N GLY A 151 -55.43 -24.16 41.29
CA GLY A 151 -56.16 -25.43 41.15
C GLY A 151 -55.70 -26.54 42.11
N GLY A 152 -54.52 -26.40 42.74
CA GLY A 152 -53.88 -27.44 43.57
C GLY A 152 -54.30 -27.48 45.04
N ASN A 153 -55.09 -26.53 45.51
CA ASN A 153 -55.40 -26.26 46.93
C ASN A 153 -56.79 -26.75 47.36
N ASN A 154 -57.41 -27.65 46.58
CA ASN A 154 -58.62 -28.37 46.99
C ASN A 154 -58.26 -29.56 47.90
N THR A 155 -57.57 -29.30 49.02
CA THR A 155 -57.29 -30.30 50.05
C THR A 155 -58.62 -30.68 50.71
N ARG A 156 -59.17 -31.82 50.30
CA ARG A 156 -60.31 -32.47 50.96
C ARG A 156 -59.88 -32.88 52.36
N VAL A 157 -60.12 -32.01 53.34
CA VAL A 157 -60.05 -32.36 54.76
C VAL A 157 -61.12 -33.41 55.01
N ALA A 158 -60.70 -34.65 55.26
CA ALA A 158 -61.58 -35.68 55.77
C ALA A 158 -61.88 -35.39 57.25
N PRO A 159 -63.15 -35.40 57.68
CA PRO A 159 -63.48 -35.19 59.08
C PRO A 159 -63.12 -36.44 59.92
N PRO A 160 -62.88 -36.26 61.23
CA PRO A 160 -62.41 -37.30 62.16
C PRO A 160 -63.42 -38.42 62.39
#